data_AF-A0A0H5DHQ0-F1
#
_entry.id   AF-A0A0H5DHQ0-F1
#
_cell.length_a   1.000
_cell.length_b   1.000
_cell.length_c   1.000
_cell.angle_alpha   90.00
_cell.angle_beta   90.00
_cell.angle_gamma   90.00
#
_symmetry.space_group_name_H-M   'P 1'
#
loop_
_entity.id
_entity.type
_entity.pdbx_description
1 polymer ?
#
loop_
_entity_poly.entity_id
_entity_poly.type
_entity_poly.pdbx_seq_one_letter_code
_entity_poly.pdbx_strand_id
1 'polypeptide(L)'
;MTSFSRNLIAAVVGMVIPAVASADPMPRSAKIPDTQKVAKIYSGKTELWTNNCGGGIYFAPNGQARAWCANSSDNLGAGTWSIDANGRMCQDLIWYYPDGRRAGASPSDRSCISHVVDAWGTVWRSWPNDPEWWPVDKNAGFVRGYKFQTEVSQTRSKLGF
;
A
#
# COMPACT_ATOMS: atom_id res chain seq x y z
N MET A 1 19.33 58.74 33.70
CA MET A 1 19.08 57.30 33.97
C MET A 1 17.60 57.09 33.65
N THR A 2 17.15 56.30 32.68
CA THR A 2 17.60 55.02 32.12
C THR A 2 17.05 54.87 30.68
N SER A 3 17.85 54.26 29.80
CA SER A 3 17.56 53.97 28.39
C SER A 3 16.74 52.69 28.25
N PHE A 4 15.74 52.65 27.36
CA PHE A 4 15.02 51.43 26.99
C PHE A 4 15.42 50.97 25.59
N SER A 5 16.19 49.86 25.55
CA SER A 5 16.65 49.20 24.33
C SER A 5 15.52 48.36 23.71
N ARG A 6 15.13 48.66 22.46
CA ARG A 6 14.20 47.83 21.67
C ARG A 6 14.97 46.64 21.07
N ASN A 7 14.79 45.45 21.66
CA ASN A 7 15.22 44.20 21.03
C ASN A 7 14.15 43.75 20.01
N LEU A 8 14.51 43.75 18.73
CA LEU A 8 13.74 43.16 17.64
C LEU A 8 13.98 41.64 17.66
N ILE A 9 12.98 40.86 18.05
CA ILE A 9 12.98 39.39 17.86
C ILE A 9 12.39 39.13 16.48
N ALA A 10 13.24 38.75 15.53
CA ALA A 10 12.82 38.26 14.22
C ALA A 10 12.40 36.78 14.36
N ALA A 11 11.10 36.51 14.31
CA ALA A 11 10.56 35.16 14.23
C ALA A 11 10.72 34.62 12.80
N VAL A 12 11.72 33.76 12.57
CA VAL A 12 11.85 33.01 11.31
C VAL A 12 10.86 31.85 11.34
N VAL A 13 9.72 32.02 10.68
CA VAL A 13 8.75 30.95 10.43
C VAL A 13 9.34 30.07 9.32
N GLY A 14 9.99 28.97 9.71
CA GLY A 14 10.43 27.93 8.78
C GLY A 14 9.23 27.19 8.22
N MET A 15 8.83 27.54 7.00
CA MET A 15 7.77 26.85 6.26
C MET A 15 8.29 25.47 5.83
N VAL A 16 7.90 24.43 6.57
CA VAL A 16 8.22 23.04 6.22
C VAL A 16 7.29 22.64 5.08
N ILE A 17 7.78 22.67 3.84
CA ILE A 17 7.01 22.21 2.68
C ILE A 17 6.91 20.67 2.79
N PRO A 18 5.69 20.09 2.83
CA PRO A 18 5.55 18.64 2.76
C PRO A 18 6.03 18.16 1.39
N ALA A 19 6.98 17.23 1.37
CA ALA A 19 7.39 16.56 0.15
C ALA A 19 6.21 15.74 -0.37
N VAL A 20 5.50 16.27 -1.36
CA VAL A 20 4.56 15.51 -2.18
C VAL A 20 5.38 14.50 -2.99
N ALA A 21 5.07 13.22 -2.86
CA ALA A 21 5.63 12.21 -3.74
C ALA A 21 5.18 12.53 -5.17
N SER A 22 6.12 12.83 -6.05
CA SER A 22 5.87 13.04 -7.48
C SER A 22 5.99 11.70 -8.20
N ALA A 23 5.07 11.43 -9.13
CA ALA A 23 5.26 10.40 -10.13
C ALA A 23 6.41 10.82 -11.06
N ASP A 24 7.34 9.91 -11.35
CA ASP A 24 8.42 10.11 -12.29
C ASP A 24 8.33 9.09 -13.44
N PRO A 25 8.83 9.42 -14.65
CA PRO A 25 9.10 8.39 -15.66
C PRO A 25 10.07 7.34 -15.08
N MET A 26 10.01 6.11 -15.60
CA MET A 26 10.84 4.99 -15.12
C MET A 26 12.28 5.44 -14.83
N PRO A 27 12.83 5.19 -13.62
CA PRO A 27 14.15 5.67 -13.23
C PRO A 27 15.24 5.26 -14.22
N ARG A 28 16.14 6.18 -14.55
CA ARG A 28 17.29 5.87 -15.43
C ARG A 28 18.13 4.75 -14.81
N SER A 29 18.56 3.80 -15.66
CA SER A 29 19.34 2.62 -15.25
C SER A 29 18.62 1.65 -14.30
N ALA A 30 17.28 1.68 -14.29
CA ALA A 30 16.43 0.75 -13.55
C ALA A 30 16.76 -0.72 -13.89
N LYS A 31 16.86 -1.56 -12.84
CA LYS A 31 17.04 -3.01 -12.96
C LYS A 31 15.93 -3.76 -12.24
N ILE A 32 15.71 -5.02 -12.60
CA ILE A 32 14.85 -5.93 -11.83
C ILE A 32 15.44 -6.07 -10.42
N PRO A 33 14.65 -5.84 -9.36
CA PRO A 33 15.11 -6.00 -7.99
C PRO A 33 15.22 -7.47 -7.61
N ASP A 34 16.07 -7.75 -6.61
CA ASP A 34 16.07 -9.05 -5.94
C ASP A 34 14.67 -9.36 -5.35
N THR A 35 14.19 -10.59 -5.57
CA THR A 35 12.83 -10.99 -5.17
C THR A 35 12.64 -10.98 -3.66
N GLN A 36 13.68 -11.25 -2.87
CA GLN A 36 13.61 -11.15 -1.41
C GLN A 36 13.51 -9.69 -0.96
N LYS A 37 14.18 -8.77 -1.66
CA LYS A 37 14.02 -7.33 -1.42
C LYS A 37 12.57 -6.89 -1.64
N VAL A 38 11.91 -7.36 -2.70
CA VAL A 38 10.49 -7.08 -2.93
C VAL A 38 9.61 -7.75 -1.87
N ALA A 39 9.85 -9.03 -1.54
CA ALA A 39 9.08 -9.74 -0.50
C ALA A 39 9.13 -9.02 0.85
N LYS A 40 10.28 -8.42 1.23
CA LYS A 40 10.44 -7.62 2.45
C LYS A 40 9.59 -6.34 2.47
N ILE A 41 9.18 -5.81 1.33
CA ILE A 41 8.27 -4.65 1.26
C ILE A 41 6.89 -5.07 1.76
N TYR A 42 6.37 -6.20 1.27
CA TYR A 42 4.98 -6.63 1.47
C TYR A 42 4.77 -7.51 2.69
N SER A 43 5.65 -8.49 2.91
CA SER A 43 5.45 -9.57 3.89
C SER A 43 5.21 -9.03 5.30
N GLY A 44 4.09 -9.45 5.91
CA GLY A 44 3.68 -9.05 7.25
C GLY A 44 3.21 -7.60 7.34
N LYS A 45 2.83 -6.96 6.22
CA LYS A 45 2.34 -5.58 6.18
C LYS A 45 0.99 -5.46 5.49
N THR A 46 0.26 -4.40 5.84
CA THR A 46 -0.91 -3.93 5.10
C THR A 46 -0.51 -2.75 4.22
N GLU A 47 -0.84 -2.82 2.93
CA GLU A 47 -0.86 -1.66 2.04
C GLU A 47 -2.21 -0.94 2.19
N LEU A 48 -2.17 0.34 2.54
CA LEU A 48 -3.34 1.18 2.72
C LEU A 48 -3.79 1.80 1.40
N TRP A 49 -5.10 1.78 1.16
CA TRP A 49 -5.75 2.45 0.02
C TRP A 49 -6.35 3.78 0.47
N THR A 50 -5.49 4.67 0.97
CA THR A 50 -5.88 5.91 1.67
C THR A 50 -6.73 6.85 0.82
N ASN A 51 -6.52 6.89 -0.49
CA ASN A 51 -7.26 7.81 -1.38
C ASN A 51 -8.58 7.22 -1.91
N ASN A 52 -8.84 5.93 -1.67
CA ASN A 52 -9.95 5.23 -2.32
C ASN A 52 -11.10 4.94 -1.37
N CYS A 53 -10.84 4.29 -0.24
CA CYS A 53 -11.94 3.79 0.58
C CYS A 53 -11.65 3.52 2.05
N GLY A 54 -10.57 4.06 2.61
CA GLY A 54 -10.24 3.83 4.03
C GLY A 54 -10.01 2.35 4.35
N GLY A 55 -9.39 1.62 3.42
CA GLY A 55 -9.15 0.18 3.48
C GLY A 55 -7.73 -0.19 3.12
N GLY A 56 -7.52 -1.46 2.80
CA GLY A 56 -6.22 -1.95 2.38
C GLY A 56 -6.17 -3.46 2.23
N ILE A 57 -4.99 -3.94 1.84
CA ILE A 57 -4.69 -5.36 1.68
C ILE A 57 -3.50 -5.77 2.55
N TYR A 58 -3.71 -6.79 3.37
CA TYR A 58 -2.69 -7.44 4.18
C TYR A 58 -2.05 -8.59 3.43
N PHE A 59 -0.72 -8.61 3.41
CA PHE A 59 0.10 -9.63 2.78
C PHE A 59 0.77 -10.48 3.87
N ALA A 60 0.16 -11.61 4.22
CA ALA A 60 0.66 -12.49 5.25
C ALA A 60 1.97 -13.18 4.81
N PRO A 61 2.94 -13.43 5.71
CA PRO A 61 4.21 -14.07 5.35
C PRO A 61 4.09 -15.47 4.73
N ASN A 62 2.96 -16.15 4.92
CA ASN A 62 2.67 -17.46 4.35
C ASN A 62 2.02 -17.40 2.95
N GLY A 63 2.05 -16.24 2.28
CA GLY A 63 1.50 -16.06 0.94
C GLY A 63 -0.01 -15.81 0.89
N GLN A 64 -0.70 -15.68 2.03
CA GLN A 64 -2.12 -15.33 2.04
C GLN A 64 -2.32 -13.81 1.94
N ALA A 65 -3.34 -13.39 1.19
CA ALA A 65 -3.75 -12.00 1.07
C ALA A 65 -5.16 -11.80 1.61
N ARG A 66 -5.40 -10.69 2.31
CA ARG A 66 -6.72 -10.31 2.83
C ARG A 66 -6.97 -8.83 2.65
N ALA A 67 -8.07 -8.48 2.01
CA ALA A 67 -8.43 -7.11 1.71
C ALA A 67 -9.79 -6.73 2.32
N TRP A 68 -9.90 -5.47 2.72
CA TRP A 68 -11.13 -4.87 3.20
C TRP A 68 -11.17 -3.38 2.87
N CYS A 69 -12.36 -2.83 2.73
CA CYS A 69 -12.60 -1.49 2.22
C CYS A 69 -13.81 -0.89 2.93
N ALA A 70 -13.68 0.29 3.54
CA ALA A 70 -14.77 0.87 4.34
C ALA A 70 -15.98 1.26 3.47
N ASN A 71 -15.75 1.72 2.24
CA ASN A 71 -16.84 2.04 1.30
C ASN A 71 -17.64 0.80 0.85
N SER A 72 -17.08 -0.41 1.06
CA SER A 72 -17.72 -1.70 0.79
C SER A 72 -17.56 -2.61 2.00
N SER A 73 -17.95 -2.11 3.18
CA SER A 73 -17.61 -2.70 4.48
C SER A 73 -18.17 -4.11 4.72
N ASP A 74 -19.18 -4.52 3.95
CA ASP A 74 -19.76 -5.86 4.02
C ASP A 74 -19.10 -6.86 3.04
N ASN A 75 -18.10 -6.41 2.29
CA ASN A 75 -17.32 -7.22 1.37
C ASN A 75 -15.92 -7.46 1.92
N LEU A 76 -15.32 -8.60 1.57
CA LEU A 76 -13.91 -8.87 1.86
C LEU A 76 -13.24 -9.58 0.69
N GLY A 77 -11.98 -9.24 0.46
CA GLY A 77 -11.12 -9.96 -0.47
C GLY A 77 -10.28 -11.00 0.28
N ALA A 78 -10.20 -12.22 -0.23
CA ALA A 78 -9.30 -13.24 0.29
C ALA A 78 -8.67 -14.05 -0.84
N GLY A 79 -7.38 -14.35 -0.71
CA GLY A 79 -6.68 -15.18 -1.68
C GLY A 79 -5.20 -15.26 -1.35
N THR A 80 -4.36 -15.16 -2.37
CA THR A 80 -2.91 -15.35 -2.26
C THR A 80 -2.12 -14.21 -2.89
N TRP A 81 -0.85 -14.10 -2.49
CA TRP A 81 0.13 -13.24 -3.12
C TRP A 81 1.48 -13.94 -3.24
N SER A 82 2.27 -13.54 -4.23
CA SER A 82 3.64 -14.02 -4.45
C SER A 82 4.49 -13.01 -5.19
N ILE A 83 5.81 -13.20 -5.15
CA ILE A 83 6.77 -12.47 -6.00
C ILE A 83 7.19 -13.40 -7.12
N ASP A 84 7.07 -12.97 -8.37
CA ASP A 84 7.51 -13.75 -9.52
C ASP A 84 9.00 -13.53 -9.87
N ALA A 85 9.50 -14.28 -10.86
CA ALA A 85 10.90 -14.21 -11.28
C ALA A 85 11.31 -12.84 -11.86
N ASN A 86 10.35 -12.00 -12.27
CA ASN A 86 10.59 -10.64 -12.76
C ASN A 86 10.50 -9.60 -11.65
N GLY A 87 10.45 -10.04 -10.38
CA GLY A 87 10.34 -9.15 -9.23
C GLY A 87 8.98 -8.49 -9.09
N ARG A 88 7.93 -8.98 -9.77
CA ARG A 88 6.57 -8.42 -9.66
C ARG A 88 5.87 -9.02 -8.46
N MET A 89 5.19 -8.19 -7.67
CA MET A 89 4.26 -8.66 -6.64
C MET A 89 2.90 -8.92 -7.29
N CYS A 90 2.51 -10.18 -7.34
CA CYS A 90 1.22 -10.60 -7.88
C CYS A 90 0.26 -11.02 -6.76
N GLN A 91 -1.01 -10.66 -6.91
CA GLN A 91 -2.10 -11.08 -6.04
C GLN A 91 -3.25 -11.68 -6.86
N ASP A 92 -3.87 -12.71 -6.29
CA ASP A 92 -5.06 -13.38 -6.81
C ASP A 92 -6.09 -13.37 -5.68
N LEU A 93 -7.22 -12.68 -5.86
CA LEU A 93 -8.24 -12.50 -4.82
C LEU A 93 -9.59 -13.04 -5.28
N ILE A 94 -10.37 -13.54 -4.33
CA ILE A 94 -11.80 -13.73 -4.45
C ILE A 94 -12.46 -12.71 -3.53
N TRP A 95 -13.39 -11.93 -4.09
CA TRP A 95 -14.24 -11.01 -3.34
C TRP A 95 -15.51 -11.73 -2.91
N TYR A 96 -15.72 -11.76 -1.61
CA TYR A 96 -16.94 -12.27 -1.00
C TYR A 96 -17.84 -11.11 -0.61
N TYR A 97 -19.13 -11.26 -0.85
CA TYR A 97 -20.14 -10.22 -0.66
C TYR A 97 -21.48 -10.84 -0.25
N PRO A 98 -22.42 -10.07 0.33
CA PRO A 98 -23.74 -10.58 0.68
C PRO A 98 -24.53 -11.01 -0.57
N ASP A 99 -25.05 -12.23 -0.57
CA ASP A 99 -25.92 -12.76 -1.64
C ASP A 99 -27.09 -13.56 -1.05
N GLY A 100 -28.09 -12.82 -0.56
CA GLY A 100 -29.25 -13.38 0.11
C GLY A 100 -28.88 -14.13 1.39
N ARG A 101 -29.04 -15.46 1.38
CA ARG A 101 -28.76 -16.32 2.56
C ARG A 101 -27.34 -16.87 2.62
N ARG A 102 -26.51 -16.60 1.60
CA ARG A 102 -25.13 -17.08 1.53
C ARG A 102 -24.21 -15.95 1.08
N ALA A 103 -22.91 -16.15 1.22
CA ALA A 103 -21.94 -15.28 0.58
C ALA A 103 -21.90 -15.57 -0.92
N GLY A 104 -22.02 -14.53 -1.73
CA GLY A 104 -21.59 -14.54 -3.12
C GLY A 104 -20.07 -14.49 -3.19
N ALA A 105 -19.50 -14.87 -4.33
CA ALA A 105 -18.07 -14.86 -4.57
C ALA A 105 -17.76 -14.53 -6.03
N SER A 106 -16.83 -13.61 -6.26
CA SER A 106 -16.31 -13.32 -7.59
C SER A 106 -14.78 -13.22 -7.57
N PRO A 107 -14.07 -13.89 -8.49
CA PRO A 107 -12.63 -13.72 -8.62
C PRO A 107 -12.31 -12.32 -9.15
N SER A 108 -11.22 -11.72 -8.67
CA SER A 108 -10.61 -10.58 -9.33
C SER A 108 -9.66 -11.06 -10.42
N ASP A 109 -9.40 -10.19 -11.40
CA ASP A 109 -8.24 -10.38 -12.25
C ASP A 109 -6.97 -10.43 -11.41
N ARG A 110 -6.01 -11.25 -11.84
CA ARG A 110 -4.68 -11.29 -11.25
C ARG A 110 -4.01 -9.93 -11.44
N SER A 111 -3.63 -9.28 -10.35
CA SER A 111 -2.96 -7.99 -10.37
C SER A 111 -1.48 -8.17 -10.04
N CYS A 112 -0.59 -7.76 -10.94
CA CYS A 112 0.86 -7.84 -10.76
C CYS A 112 1.49 -6.44 -10.79
N ILE A 113 1.92 -5.96 -9.63
CA ILE A 113 2.64 -4.69 -9.47
C ILE A 113 4.09 -4.91 -9.87
N SER A 114 4.59 -4.09 -10.80
CA SER A 114 5.97 -4.16 -11.26
C SER A 114 6.90 -3.39 -10.34
N HIS A 115 8.14 -3.85 -10.22
CA HIS A 115 9.17 -3.20 -9.40
C HIS A 115 10.46 -3.03 -10.18
N VAL A 116 11.13 -1.91 -9.96
CA VAL A 116 12.52 -1.68 -10.40
C VAL A 116 13.34 -1.11 -9.26
N VAL A 117 14.65 -1.27 -9.33
CA VAL A 117 15.61 -0.61 -8.45
C VAL A 117 16.47 0.36 -9.23
N ASP A 118 16.60 1.59 -8.74
CA ASP A 118 17.46 2.60 -9.35
C ASP A 118 18.95 2.44 -8.91
N ALA A 119 19.82 3.30 -9.44
CA ALA A 119 21.25 3.28 -9.14
C ALA A 119 21.59 3.59 -7.66
N TRP A 120 20.69 4.23 -6.93
CA TRP A 120 20.84 4.54 -5.50
C TRP A 120 20.24 3.46 -4.60
N GLY A 121 19.63 2.42 -5.17
CA GLY A 121 19.03 1.32 -4.45
C GLY A 121 17.58 1.57 -4.02
N THR A 122 16.95 2.66 -4.45
CA THR A 122 15.53 2.92 -4.20
C THR A 122 14.69 1.96 -5.01
N VAL A 123 13.69 1.34 -4.38
CA VAL A 123 12.72 0.51 -5.10
C VAL A 123 11.58 1.40 -5.55
N TRP A 124 11.21 1.27 -6.82
CA TRP A 124 10.10 1.94 -7.45
C TRP A 124 9.08 0.90 -7.88
N ARG A 125 7.80 1.28 -7.90
CA ARG A 125 6.71 0.40 -8.32
C ARG A 125 5.79 1.08 -9.33
N SER A 126 5.15 0.27 -10.15
CA SER A 126 4.14 0.68 -11.13
C SER A 126 3.02 -0.36 -11.16
N TRP A 127 1.78 0.10 -11.18
CA TRP A 127 0.60 -0.76 -11.26
C TRP A 127 0.33 -1.20 -12.71
N PRO A 128 -0.41 -2.31 -12.92
CA PRO A 128 -0.82 -2.71 -14.27
C PRO A 128 -1.46 -1.55 -15.04
N ASN A 129 -0.95 -1.28 -16.24
CA ASN A 129 -1.38 -0.20 -17.15
C ASN A 129 -1.10 1.23 -16.66
N ASP A 130 -0.36 1.40 -15.57
CA ASP A 130 0.09 2.71 -15.10
C ASP A 130 1.44 3.04 -15.75
N PRO A 131 1.55 4.10 -16.57
CA PRO A 131 2.84 4.51 -17.12
C PRO A 131 3.79 5.10 -16.06
N GLU A 132 3.27 5.47 -14.89
CA GLU A 132 4.00 6.16 -13.84
C GLU A 132 4.71 5.20 -12.88
N TRP A 133 5.83 5.68 -12.32
CA TRP A 133 6.61 4.96 -11.32
C TRP A 133 6.64 5.74 -10.02
N TRP A 134 6.40 5.04 -8.92
CA TRP A 134 6.27 5.60 -7.59
C TRP A 134 7.30 4.99 -6.65
N PRO A 135 8.03 5.80 -5.86
CA PRO A 135 9.02 5.28 -4.94
C PRO A 135 8.34 4.51 -3.80
N VAL A 136 8.91 3.37 -3.42
CA VAL A 136 8.49 2.61 -2.24
C VAL A 136 9.26 3.12 -1.03
N ASP A 137 8.81 4.23 -0.47
CA ASP A 137 9.39 4.88 0.70
C ASP A 137 8.47 4.78 1.95
N LYS A 138 8.75 5.59 2.97
CA LYS A 138 7.96 5.66 4.21
C LYS A 138 6.50 6.12 3.98
N ASN A 139 6.22 6.79 2.87
CA ASN A 139 4.91 7.33 2.53
C ASN A 139 4.14 6.41 1.57
N ALA A 140 4.73 5.27 1.14
CA ALA A 140 4.12 4.32 0.21
C ALA A 140 2.88 3.57 0.75
N GLY A 141 2.37 3.95 1.93
CA GLY A 141 1.13 3.41 2.49
C GLY A 141 1.28 2.04 3.15
N PHE A 142 2.50 1.57 3.44
CA PHE A 142 2.70 0.30 4.14
C PHE A 142 2.74 0.48 5.65
N VAL A 143 1.90 -0.29 6.36
CA VAL A 143 1.92 -0.38 7.82
C VAL A 143 2.18 -1.81 8.25
N ARG A 144 2.89 -2.00 9.36
CA ARG A 144 3.19 -3.33 9.90
C ARG A 144 1.93 -3.99 10.46
N GLY A 145 1.81 -5.30 10.23
CA GLY A 145 0.73 -6.12 10.79
C GLY A 145 -0.55 -6.07 9.97
N TYR A 146 -1.55 -6.80 10.44
CA TYR A 146 -2.84 -6.96 9.76
C TYR A 146 -3.82 -5.88 10.21
N LYS A 147 -3.71 -4.68 9.61
CA LYS A 147 -4.40 -3.46 10.06
C LYS A 147 -5.92 -3.62 10.20
N PHE A 148 -6.55 -4.34 9.26
CA PHE A 148 -8.01 -4.50 9.18
C PHE A 148 -8.49 -5.90 9.62
N GLN A 149 -7.76 -6.55 10.52
CA GLN A 149 -8.06 -7.91 10.95
C GLN A 149 -9.47 -8.03 11.57
N THR A 150 -9.84 -7.06 12.40
CA THR A 150 -11.15 -7.05 13.07
C THR A 150 -12.28 -6.91 12.07
N GLU A 151 -12.15 -5.97 11.13
CA GLU A 151 -13.14 -5.68 10.10
C GLU A 151 -13.31 -6.89 9.17
N VAL A 152 -12.21 -7.52 8.75
CA VAL A 152 -12.29 -8.78 7.98
C VAL A 152 -12.96 -9.87 8.79
N SER A 153 -12.62 -10.04 10.07
CA SER A 153 -13.23 -11.07 10.91
C SER A 153 -14.74 -10.86 11.07
N GLN A 154 -15.18 -9.63 11.33
CA GLN A 154 -16.58 -9.28 11.44
C GLN A 154 -17.32 -9.51 10.12
N THR A 155 -16.72 -9.11 9.00
CA THR A 155 -17.29 -9.31 7.67
C THR A 155 -17.44 -10.80 7.36
N ARG A 156 -16.43 -11.63 7.68
CA ARG A 156 -16.51 -13.09 7.55
C ARG A 156 -17.70 -13.67 8.32
N SER A 157 -17.86 -13.27 9.59
CA SER A 157 -18.98 -13.75 10.42
C SER A 157 -20.34 -13.33 9.86
N LYS A 158 -20.48 -12.08 9.36
CA LYS A 158 -21.70 -11.61 8.71
C LYS A 158 -22.05 -12.41 7.44
N LEU A 159 -21.03 -12.81 6.69
CA LEU A 159 -21.15 -13.61 5.46
C LEU A 159 -21.41 -15.11 5.73
N GLY A 160 -21.37 -15.53 7.01
CA GLY A 160 -21.66 -16.91 7.42
C GLY A 160 -20.47 -17.86 7.30
N PHE A 161 -19.24 -17.35 7.35
CA PHE A 161 -18.00 -18.14 7.42
C PHE A 161 -17.53 -18.40 8.86
#